data_AF-A0AAU2SKC8-F1
#
_entry.id   AF-A0AAU2SKC8-F1
#
_cell.length_a   1.000
_cell.length_b   1.000
_cell.length_c   1.000
_cell.angle_alpha   90.00
_cell.angle_beta   90.00
_cell.angle_gamma   90.00
#
_symmetry.space_group_name_H-M   'P 1'
#
loop_
_entity.id
_entity.type
_entity.pdbx_description
1 polymer ?
#
loop_
_entity_poly.entity_id
_entity_poly.type
_entity_poly.pdbx_seq_one_letter_code
_entity_poly.pdbx_strand_id
1 'polypeptide(L)'
;MYGQTVARGDPPAPVIRHEFGDTKHRKVIYTLKAISRFRAYFDEDDPDDAFQLSLAQDTVTIPSSASPPDLVLLSTTPSFRWDTQTAGSRIERVRASRRLRVELAGPWYATGEGERVAVLSAAPGAAPEMPVTQVGRDPLFASEPLPPLAAKEWFTGFSEPPAASADLGTSVLLVPYAVTRDGDRWYADIEITPPAAAPSYAPFVRLALARFQPNSLRGMSLSPVVVADPVRLLPDRRLIVERTGPDLRISLLGTGPRPPNRLEAVLEEAHGPAGTVPGATDLVDLGSPAAVAVPAWRPLSARVTTDSPETPSVLHMPPGTAPLRLRVREVEGIPALPPSSAEPAELQDRTLFVDVVPLPPGWRPG
;
A
#
# COMPACT_ATOMS: atom_id res chain seq x y z
N MET A 1 0.94 -7.44 51.70
CA MET A 1 2.24 -8.15 51.57
C MET A 1 1.98 -9.60 51.97
N TYR A 2 1.80 -10.50 51.01
CA TYR A 2 1.59 -11.93 51.30
C TYR A 2 2.96 -12.59 51.48
N GLY A 3 3.34 -12.85 52.73
CA GLY A 3 4.54 -13.61 53.07
C GLY A 3 4.13 -14.97 53.63
N GLN A 4 4.64 -16.05 53.05
CA GLN A 4 4.46 -17.41 53.54
C GLN A 4 5.83 -17.96 53.97
N THR A 5 5.94 -18.45 55.20
CA THR A 5 7.11 -19.20 55.66
C THR A 5 7.00 -20.62 55.15
N VAL A 6 8.05 -21.12 54.50
CA VAL A 6 8.00 -22.44 53.85
C VAL A 6 9.13 -23.32 54.38
N ALA A 7 8.76 -24.56 54.70
CA ALA A 7 9.66 -25.53 55.30
C ALA A 7 10.75 -25.96 54.31
N ARG A 8 11.95 -26.21 54.84
CA ARG A 8 13.10 -26.64 54.04
C ARG A 8 12.84 -28.05 53.51
N GLY A 9 12.71 -28.20 52.19
CA GLY A 9 12.51 -29.48 51.52
C GLY A 9 11.20 -29.63 50.76
N ASP A 10 10.27 -28.68 50.93
CA ASP A 10 8.98 -28.67 50.23
C ASP A 10 8.81 -27.29 49.57
N PRO A 11 9.25 -27.09 48.32
CA PRO A 11 9.17 -25.78 47.69
C PRO A 11 7.70 -25.35 47.62
N PRO A 12 7.36 -24.13 48.06
CA PRO A 12 6.01 -23.65 47.90
C PRO A 12 5.72 -23.52 46.40
N ALA A 13 4.49 -23.82 46.00
CA ALA A 13 3.95 -23.40 44.71
C ALA A 13 3.10 -22.13 44.95
N PRO A 14 3.72 -20.93 45.11
CA PRO A 14 2.94 -19.72 45.31
C PRO A 14 2.07 -19.49 44.08
N VAL A 15 0.75 -19.46 44.28
CA VAL A 15 -0.17 -19.06 43.22
C VAL A 15 -0.07 -17.54 43.08
N ILE A 16 0.70 -17.08 42.10
CA ILE A 16 0.79 -15.67 41.76
C ILE A 16 -0.42 -15.35 40.86
N ARG A 17 -1.38 -14.59 41.40
CA ARG A 17 -2.46 -14.00 40.61
C ARG A 17 -2.10 -12.57 40.26
N HIS A 18 -2.06 -12.28 38.95
CA HIS A 18 -1.88 -10.94 38.42
C HIS A 18 -3.08 -10.58 37.54
N GLU A 19 -3.71 -9.45 37.84
CA GLU A 19 -4.90 -8.96 37.15
C GLU A 19 -4.59 -7.62 36.48
N PHE A 20 -4.90 -7.49 35.18
CA PHE A 20 -4.59 -6.29 34.39
C PHE A 20 -5.70 -5.22 34.43
N GLY A 21 -6.92 -5.59 34.84
CA GLY A 21 -8.07 -4.68 34.86
C GLY A 21 -8.63 -4.31 33.48
N ASP A 22 -8.26 -5.04 32.43
CA ASP A 22 -8.79 -4.89 31.07
C ASP A 22 -8.99 -6.25 30.39
N THR A 23 -9.52 -6.22 29.17
CA THR A 23 -9.81 -7.41 28.35
C THR A 23 -8.80 -7.63 27.24
N LYS A 24 -7.63 -6.96 27.29
CA LYS A 24 -6.70 -6.89 26.16
C LYS A 24 -5.81 -8.13 26.07
N HIS A 25 -5.48 -8.51 24.83
CA HIS A 25 -4.38 -9.41 24.55
C HIS A 25 -3.05 -8.81 25.03
N ARG A 26 -2.26 -9.64 25.73
CA ARG A 26 -0.93 -9.30 26.23
C ARG A 26 0.01 -10.48 26.10
N LYS A 27 1.28 -10.19 25.87
CA LYS A 27 2.39 -11.13 26.07
C LYS A 27 3.19 -10.64 27.27
N VAL A 28 3.34 -11.49 28.27
CA VAL A 28 3.93 -11.11 29.56
C VAL A 28 5.10 -12.02 29.86
N ILE A 29 6.26 -11.43 30.12
CA ILE A 29 7.44 -12.13 30.61
C ILE A 29 7.59 -11.77 32.08
N TYR A 30 7.37 -12.74 32.96
CA TYR A 30 7.63 -12.57 34.39
C TYR A 30 9.12 -12.79 34.66
N THR A 31 9.74 -11.95 35.48
CA THR A 31 11.12 -12.17 35.95
C THR A 31 11.09 -12.42 37.44
N LEU A 32 11.55 -13.60 37.86
CA LEU A 32 11.70 -13.93 39.27
C LEU A 32 13.03 -13.35 39.75
N LYS A 33 12.99 -12.50 40.78
CA LYS A 33 14.17 -11.93 41.42
C LYS A 33 14.28 -12.44 42.84
N ALA A 34 15.30 -13.26 43.11
CA ALA A 34 15.67 -13.68 44.45
C ALA A 34 16.78 -12.76 44.97
N ILE A 35 16.66 -12.32 46.23
CA ILE A 35 17.65 -11.49 46.91
C ILE A 35 18.13 -12.25 48.14
N SER A 36 19.45 -12.37 48.30
CA SER A 36 20.03 -13.02 49.46
C SER A 36 19.72 -12.23 50.71
N ARG A 37 19.12 -12.90 51.70
CA ARG A 37 18.93 -12.33 53.05
C ARG A 37 20.24 -11.97 53.75
N PHE A 38 21.37 -12.45 53.21
CA PHE A 38 22.69 -12.27 53.82
C PHE A 38 23.43 -11.04 53.29
N ARG A 39 22.90 -10.28 52.32
CA ARG A 39 23.58 -9.11 51.73
C ARG A 39 24.14 -8.13 52.77
N ALA A 40 23.41 -7.92 53.88
CA ALA A 40 23.80 -7.02 54.94
C ALA A 40 24.97 -7.51 55.83
N TYR A 41 25.45 -8.74 55.65
CA TYR A 41 26.59 -9.32 56.39
C TYR A 41 27.89 -9.35 55.58
N PHE A 42 27.89 -8.78 54.38
CA PHE A 42 29.04 -8.70 53.47
C PHE A 42 29.47 -7.25 53.31
N ASP A 43 30.69 -7.02 52.82
CA ASP A 43 31.26 -5.68 52.71
C ASP A 43 30.41 -4.80 51.77
N GLU A 44 30.42 -3.49 52.01
CA GLU A 44 29.68 -2.55 51.16
C GLU A 44 30.24 -2.51 49.74
N ASP A 45 31.55 -2.76 49.59
CA ASP A 45 32.26 -2.83 48.31
C ASP A 45 31.96 -4.11 47.50
N ASP A 46 31.36 -5.14 48.11
CA ASP A 46 30.93 -6.33 47.38
C ASP A 46 29.78 -5.99 46.42
N PRO A 47 29.81 -6.50 45.17
CA PRO A 47 28.85 -6.11 44.17
C PRO A 47 27.46 -6.70 44.47
N ASP A 48 26.42 -5.86 44.37
CA ASP A 48 25.04 -6.21 44.74
C ASP A 48 24.45 -7.37 43.90
N ASP A 49 24.94 -7.57 42.68
CA ASP A 49 24.51 -8.62 41.78
C ASP A 49 24.93 -10.03 42.27
N ALA A 50 26.04 -10.15 43.00
CA ALA A 50 26.45 -11.40 43.64
C ALA A 50 25.43 -11.92 44.66
N PHE A 51 24.55 -11.04 45.15
CA PHE A 51 23.50 -11.35 46.12
C PHE A 51 22.11 -11.40 45.49
N GLN A 52 22.01 -11.31 44.16
CA GLN A 52 20.75 -11.29 43.43
C GLN A 52 20.76 -12.34 42.33
N LEU A 53 19.70 -13.13 42.25
CA LEU A 53 19.47 -14.03 41.12
C LEU A 53 18.21 -13.56 40.39
N SER A 54 18.36 -13.24 39.11
CA SER A 54 17.22 -12.88 38.25
C SER A 54 17.04 -13.95 37.19
N LEU A 55 15.82 -14.48 37.08
CA LEU A 55 15.47 -15.51 36.11
C LEU A 55 14.19 -15.11 35.38
N ALA A 56 14.34 -14.72 34.11
CA ALA A 56 13.21 -14.52 33.20
C ALA A 56 12.49 -15.87 32.99
N GLN A 57 11.17 -15.85 33.11
CA GLN A 57 10.31 -16.99 32.86
C GLN A 57 9.87 -17.01 31.39
N ASP A 58 9.26 -18.12 30.96
CA ASP A 58 8.67 -18.21 29.64
C ASP A 58 7.56 -17.16 29.44
N THR A 59 7.36 -16.78 28.17
CA THR A 59 6.32 -15.82 27.81
C THR A 59 4.95 -16.42 28.02
N VAL A 60 4.11 -15.73 28.78
CA VAL A 60 2.69 -16.05 28.93
C VAL A 60 1.88 -15.20 27.95
N THR A 61 1.22 -15.86 27.01
CA THR A 61 0.26 -15.24 26.09
C THR A 61 -1.12 -15.24 26.75
N ILE A 62 -1.66 -14.05 26.98
CA ILE A 62 -2.99 -13.84 27.56
C ILE A 62 -3.93 -13.46 26.41
N PRO A 63 -4.91 -14.28 26.05
CA PRO A 63 -5.84 -13.94 24.97
C PRO A 63 -6.72 -12.75 25.35
N SER A 64 -7.11 -11.94 24.36
CA SER A 64 -8.16 -10.94 24.51
C SER A 64 -9.47 -11.62 24.89
N SER A 65 -10.18 -11.04 25.86
CA SER A 65 -11.47 -11.52 26.35
C SER A 65 -12.63 -10.60 25.94
N ALA A 66 -12.42 -9.76 24.93
CA ALA A 66 -13.45 -8.96 24.29
C ALA A 66 -13.24 -8.94 22.77
N SER A 67 -14.34 -8.83 22.03
CA SER A 67 -14.29 -8.63 20.58
C SER A 67 -13.71 -7.26 20.24
N PRO A 68 -12.98 -7.14 19.11
CA PRO A 68 -12.60 -5.85 18.57
C PRO A 68 -13.82 -4.92 18.37
N PRO A 69 -13.69 -3.61 18.63
CA PRO A 69 -14.75 -2.65 18.36
C PRO A 69 -15.00 -2.52 16.86
N ASP A 70 -16.09 -1.85 16.49
CA ASP A 70 -16.48 -1.65 15.10
C ASP A 70 -15.35 -1.00 14.27
N LEU A 71 -15.21 -1.48 13.03
CA LEU A 71 -14.30 -0.90 12.05
C LEU A 71 -14.95 0.34 11.43
N VAL A 72 -14.46 1.53 11.77
CA VAL A 72 -14.92 2.78 11.13
C VAL A 72 -14.08 3.03 9.88
N LEU A 73 -14.61 2.63 8.72
CA LEU A 73 -14.02 2.88 7.41
C LEU A 73 -14.28 4.32 6.97
N LEU A 74 -13.21 5.05 6.64
CA LEU A 74 -13.28 6.43 6.17
C LEU A 74 -13.20 6.53 4.66
N SER A 75 -12.24 5.82 4.06
CA SER A 75 -12.06 5.80 2.60
C SER A 75 -11.31 4.55 2.15
N THR A 76 -11.52 4.16 0.90
CA THR A 76 -10.68 3.18 0.19
C THR A 76 -10.24 3.82 -1.11
N THR A 77 -8.94 3.94 -1.35
CA THR A 77 -8.40 4.58 -2.56
C THR A 77 -7.31 3.71 -3.20
N PRO A 78 -7.11 3.79 -4.52
CA PRO A 78 -5.89 3.23 -5.12
C PRO A 78 -4.66 3.85 -4.48
N SER A 79 -3.59 3.06 -4.35
CA SER A 79 -2.31 3.50 -3.82
C SER A 79 -1.17 3.01 -4.72
N PHE A 80 -0.09 3.79 -4.78
CA PHE A 80 1.00 3.56 -5.71
C PHE A 80 2.34 3.53 -4.99
N ARG A 81 3.22 2.64 -5.46
CA ARG A 81 4.65 2.71 -5.18
C ARG A 81 5.38 2.93 -6.50
N TRP A 82 6.29 3.89 -6.51
CA TRP A 82 7.12 4.21 -7.66
C TRP A 82 8.53 3.67 -7.46
N ASP A 83 9.09 3.09 -8.51
CA ASP A 83 10.49 2.71 -8.62
C ASP A 83 11.08 3.36 -9.88
N THR A 84 12.33 3.83 -9.80
CA THR A 84 13.02 4.44 -10.94
C THR A 84 14.42 3.89 -11.03
N GLN A 85 14.77 3.42 -12.22
CA GLN A 85 16.11 2.94 -12.54
C GLN A 85 16.62 3.69 -13.77
N THR A 86 17.83 4.24 -13.67
CA THR A 86 18.47 4.96 -14.77
C THR A 86 19.83 4.33 -15.03
N ALA A 87 20.07 3.92 -16.26
CA ALA A 87 21.31 3.28 -16.68
C ALA A 87 21.71 3.73 -18.08
N GLY A 88 22.78 4.52 -18.19
CA GLY A 88 23.34 4.99 -19.47
C GLY A 88 22.31 5.71 -20.34
N SER A 89 21.85 5.05 -21.40
CA SER A 89 20.85 5.52 -22.37
C SER A 89 19.44 4.99 -22.11
N ARG A 90 19.15 4.44 -20.92
CA ARG A 90 17.83 3.89 -20.57
C ARG A 90 17.35 4.40 -19.22
N ILE A 91 16.07 4.79 -19.17
CA ILE A 91 15.33 5.11 -17.96
C ILE A 91 14.13 4.17 -17.91
N GLU A 92 13.93 3.55 -16.75
CA GLU A 92 12.82 2.66 -16.48
C GLU A 92 12.09 3.14 -15.23
N ARG A 93 10.77 3.30 -15.34
CA ARG A 93 9.92 3.75 -14.25
C ARG A 93 8.78 2.77 -14.05
N VAL A 94 8.64 2.26 -12.84
CA VAL A 94 7.60 1.29 -12.50
C VAL A 94 6.64 1.91 -11.49
N ARG A 95 5.35 1.95 -11.84
CA ARG A 95 4.24 2.26 -10.93
C ARG A 95 3.57 0.96 -10.51
N ALA A 96 3.96 0.44 -9.36
CA ALA A 96 3.24 -0.66 -8.71
C ALA A 96 1.92 -0.10 -8.14
N SER A 97 0.80 -0.56 -8.69
CA SER A 97 -0.56 -0.01 -8.50
C SER A 97 -1.56 -1.03 -7.95
N ARG A 98 -1.14 -2.29 -7.82
CA ARG A 98 -1.90 -3.43 -7.30
C ARG A 98 -2.14 -3.36 -5.78
N ARG A 99 -2.55 -2.19 -5.29
CA ARG A 99 -2.73 -1.87 -3.87
C ARG A 99 -3.90 -0.92 -3.67
N LEU A 100 -4.69 -1.18 -2.63
CA LEU A 100 -5.70 -0.26 -2.11
C LEU A 100 -5.27 0.22 -0.73
N ARG A 101 -5.27 1.53 -0.50
CA ARG A 101 -5.11 2.12 0.83
C ARG A 101 -6.48 2.26 1.45
N VAL A 102 -6.64 1.67 2.62
CA VAL A 102 -7.83 1.76 3.45
C VAL A 102 -7.53 2.74 4.58
N GLU A 103 -8.31 3.80 4.67
CA GLU A 103 -8.24 4.80 5.74
C GLU A 103 -9.30 4.53 6.80
N LEU A 104 -8.89 4.57 8.08
CA LEU A 104 -9.65 4.07 9.21
C LEU A 104 -9.62 5.07 10.36
N ALA A 105 -10.73 5.20 11.08
CA ALA A 105 -10.74 6.00 12.30
C ALA A 105 -10.06 5.25 13.45
N GLY A 106 -9.38 6.02 14.31
CA GLY A 106 -8.83 5.51 15.57
C GLY A 106 -9.88 5.48 16.70
N PRO A 107 -9.49 4.98 17.88
CA PRO A 107 -8.18 4.40 18.19
C PRO A 107 -8.05 2.94 17.72
N TRP A 108 -6.81 2.46 17.59
CA TRP A 108 -6.46 1.06 17.31
C TRP A 108 -5.79 0.40 18.52
N TYR A 109 -5.71 -0.95 18.51
CA TYR A 109 -5.23 -1.77 19.63
C TYR A 109 -6.15 -1.72 20.86
N ALA A 110 -7.46 -1.66 20.61
CA ALA A 110 -8.48 -1.70 21.64
C ALA A 110 -8.49 -3.06 22.37
N THR A 111 -8.23 -4.14 21.63
CA THR A 111 -8.09 -5.52 22.11
C THR A 111 -6.66 -5.92 22.42
N GLY A 112 -5.73 -4.96 22.45
CA GLY A 112 -4.32 -5.21 22.78
C GLY A 112 -3.38 -5.29 21.59
N GLU A 113 -2.17 -5.75 21.86
CA GLU A 113 -1.10 -5.89 20.86
C GLU A 113 -1.55 -6.79 19.70
N GLY A 114 -1.06 -6.55 18.48
CA GLY A 114 -1.38 -7.40 17.34
C GLY A 114 -2.80 -7.30 16.77
N GLU A 115 -3.62 -6.32 17.19
CA GLU A 115 -4.87 -5.98 16.51
C GLU A 115 -4.60 -5.52 15.07
N ARG A 116 -5.37 -6.03 14.10
CA ARG A 116 -5.16 -5.92 12.66
C ARG A 116 -6.47 -5.62 11.93
N VAL A 117 -6.36 -5.26 10.65
CA VAL A 117 -7.49 -5.33 9.71
C VAL A 117 -7.46 -6.69 9.03
N ALA A 118 -8.55 -7.45 9.08
CA ALA A 118 -8.70 -8.64 8.26
C ALA A 118 -9.51 -8.30 7.01
N VAL A 119 -8.97 -8.68 5.84
CA VAL A 119 -9.74 -8.81 4.61
C VAL A 119 -10.39 -10.19 4.61
N LEU A 120 -11.70 -10.25 4.40
CA LEU A 120 -12.44 -11.50 4.30
C LEU A 120 -12.38 -11.99 2.86
N SER A 121 -11.92 -13.22 2.68
CA SER A 121 -11.87 -13.93 1.40
C SER A 121 -12.72 -15.19 1.48
N ALA A 122 -13.37 -15.57 0.37
CA ALA A 122 -14.02 -16.88 0.32
C ALA A 122 -12.98 -17.99 0.31
N ALA A 123 -13.26 -19.10 1.01
CA ALA A 123 -12.52 -20.33 0.82
C ALA A 123 -12.85 -20.93 -0.57
N PRO A 124 -11.92 -21.68 -1.20
CA PRO A 124 -12.15 -22.27 -2.50
C PRO A 124 -13.41 -23.15 -2.54
N GLY A 125 -14.32 -22.85 -3.47
CA GLY A 125 -15.58 -23.59 -3.65
C GLY A 125 -16.63 -23.36 -2.57
N ALA A 126 -16.40 -22.48 -1.60
CA ALA A 126 -17.35 -22.17 -0.54
C ALA A 126 -18.38 -21.12 -0.98
N ALA A 127 -19.60 -21.23 -0.45
CA ALA A 127 -20.62 -20.20 -0.51
C ALA A 127 -20.71 -19.53 0.88
N PRO A 128 -20.02 -18.41 1.12
CA PRO A 128 -20.02 -17.77 2.43
C PRO A 128 -21.39 -17.13 2.72
N GLU A 129 -21.91 -17.34 3.94
CA GLU A 129 -23.17 -16.75 4.42
C GLU A 129 -23.01 -15.28 4.84
N MET A 130 -21.79 -14.75 4.75
CA MET A 130 -21.42 -13.40 5.15
C MET A 130 -20.68 -12.67 4.02
N PRO A 131 -20.60 -11.33 4.06
CA PRO A 131 -19.86 -10.57 3.07
C PRO A 131 -18.38 -10.97 3.05
N VAL A 132 -17.89 -11.30 1.85
CA VAL A 132 -16.47 -11.49 1.54
C VAL A 132 -16.08 -10.54 0.41
N THR A 133 -14.78 -10.37 0.18
CA THR A 133 -14.27 -9.46 -0.84
C THR A 133 -14.70 -9.91 -2.24
N GLN A 134 -15.32 -9.00 -2.97
CA GLN A 134 -15.82 -9.22 -4.33
C GLN A 134 -14.97 -8.49 -5.34
N VAL A 135 -14.88 -9.05 -6.55
CA VAL A 135 -14.18 -8.45 -7.67
C VAL A 135 -15.07 -8.52 -8.91
N GLY A 136 -15.09 -7.44 -9.67
CA GLY A 136 -15.83 -7.35 -10.93
C GLY A 136 -14.95 -6.74 -12.00
N ARG A 137 -15.03 -7.27 -13.23
CA ARG A 137 -14.38 -6.66 -14.40
C ARG A 137 -14.91 -5.24 -14.58
N ASP A 138 -14.05 -4.32 -15.05
CA ASP A 138 -14.51 -3.02 -15.53
C ASP A 138 -15.58 -3.22 -16.63
N PRO A 139 -16.78 -2.64 -16.49
CA PRO A 139 -17.86 -2.83 -17.46
C PRO A 139 -17.66 -2.03 -18.75
N LEU A 140 -16.82 -0.99 -18.73
CA LEU A 140 -16.58 -0.10 -19.87
C LEU A 140 -15.59 -0.68 -20.87
N PHE A 141 -14.66 -1.51 -20.40
CA PHE A 141 -13.55 -2.00 -21.20
C PHE A 141 -13.51 -3.52 -21.31
N ALA A 142 -13.32 -4.03 -22.53
CA ALA A 142 -13.13 -5.46 -22.71
C ALA A 142 -11.77 -5.89 -22.15
N SER A 143 -11.79 -6.85 -21.23
CA SER A 143 -10.61 -7.50 -20.65
C SER A 143 -10.97 -8.90 -20.17
N GLU A 144 -10.00 -9.68 -19.69
CA GLU A 144 -10.27 -11.03 -19.21
C GLU A 144 -11.22 -11.01 -17.99
N PRO A 145 -12.20 -11.93 -17.94
CA PRO A 145 -13.13 -12.01 -16.81
C PRO A 145 -12.42 -12.51 -15.55
N LEU A 146 -12.93 -12.11 -14.39
CA LEU A 146 -12.49 -12.61 -13.09
C LEU A 146 -13.64 -13.36 -12.39
N PRO A 147 -13.33 -14.37 -11.56
CA PRO A 147 -14.27 -14.89 -10.59
C PRO A 147 -14.84 -13.74 -9.72
N PRO A 148 -16.13 -13.79 -9.34
CA PRO A 148 -16.78 -12.70 -8.61
C PRO A 148 -16.27 -12.56 -7.16
N LEU A 149 -15.65 -13.60 -6.61
CA LEU A 149 -15.08 -13.61 -5.26
C LEU A 149 -13.56 -13.63 -5.37
N ALA A 150 -12.89 -12.74 -4.63
CA ALA A 150 -11.44 -12.77 -4.55
C ALA A 150 -11.00 -14.05 -3.83
N ALA A 151 -10.05 -14.77 -4.43
CA ALA A 151 -9.38 -15.88 -3.76
C ALA A 151 -8.26 -15.35 -2.84
N LYS A 152 -7.96 -16.09 -1.76
CA LYS A 152 -6.96 -15.64 -0.79
C LYS A 152 -5.56 -15.49 -1.42
N GLU A 153 -5.27 -16.29 -2.46
CA GLU A 153 -4.01 -16.27 -3.22
C GLU A 153 -3.75 -14.93 -3.92
N TRP A 154 -4.79 -14.12 -4.12
CA TRP A 154 -4.63 -12.81 -4.74
C TRP A 154 -4.05 -11.81 -3.76
N PHE A 155 -4.15 -12.04 -2.45
CA PHE A 155 -3.70 -11.09 -1.45
C PHE A 155 -2.25 -11.36 -1.05
N THR A 156 -1.43 -10.31 -1.15
CA THR A 156 -0.01 -10.32 -0.75
C THR A 156 0.26 -9.25 0.29
N GLY A 157 1.47 -9.22 0.86
CA GLY A 157 1.84 -8.20 1.85
C GLY A 157 1.09 -8.30 3.17
N PHE A 158 0.38 -9.40 3.42
CA PHE A 158 -0.28 -9.67 4.68
C PHE A 158 0.75 -9.80 5.81
N SER A 159 0.31 -9.42 7.01
CA SER A 159 1.15 -9.31 8.21
C SER A 159 1.34 -10.63 8.96
N GLU A 160 0.46 -11.60 8.73
CA GLU A 160 0.51 -12.98 9.24
C GLU A 160 -0.12 -13.93 8.21
N PRO A 161 0.20 -15.23 8.20
CA PRO A 161 -0.41 -16.19 7.29
C PRO A 161 -1.94 -16.18 7.38
N PRO A 162 -2.65 -16.10 6.24
CA PRO A 162 -4.10 -16.19 6.24
C PRO A 162 -4.60 -17.48 6.85
N ALA A 163 -5.66 -17.40 7.64
CA ALA A 163 -6.23 -18.55 8.34
C ALA A 163 -7.75 -18.56 8.28
N ALA A 164 -8.35 -19.75 8.37
CA ALA A 164 -9.77 -19.88 8.66
C ALA A 164 -10.04 -19.33 10.07
N SER A 165 -11.15 -18.63 10.23
CA SER A 165 -11.58 -18.21 11.56
C SER A 165 -12.32 -19.36 12.24
N ALA A 166 -11.92 -19.68 13.48
CA ALA A 166 -12.68 -20.61 14.32
C ALA A 166 -14.11 -20.10 14.61
N ASP A 167 -14.34 -18.79 14.43
CA ASP A 167 -15.59 -18.10 14.72
C ASP A 167 -16.50 -17.98 13.50
N LEU A 168 -15.93 -17.90 12.29
CA LEU A 168 -16.68 -17.76 11.03
C LEU A 168 -16.86 -19.08 10.25
N GLY A 169 -16.26 -20.16 10.74
CA GLY A 169 -16.25 -21.45 10.05
C GLY A 169 -15.24 -21.51 8.89
N THR A 170 -15.31 -22.59 8.12
CA THR A 170 -14.31 -22.92 7.08
C THR A 170 -14.60 -22.30 5.71
N SER A 171 -15.71 -21.57 5.55
CA SER A 171 -16.12 -20.94 4.29
C SER A 171 -15.43 -19.60 4.04
N VAL A 172 -14.82 -19.00 5.07
CA VAL A 172 -14.17 -17.69 5.01
C VAL A 172 -12.74 -17.78 5.54
N LEU A 173 -11.82 -17.15 4.83
CA LEU A 173 -10.43 -16.96 5.22
C LEU A 173 -10.21 -15.51 5.61
N LEU A 174 -9.51 -15.30 6.72
CA LEU A 174 -9.06 -14.00 7.17
C LEU A 174 -7.65 -13.73 6.64
N VAL A 175 -7.49 -12.64 5.92
CA VAL A 175 -6.19 -12.17 5.41
C VAL A 175 -5.79 -10.93 6.23
N PRO A 176 -4.87 -11.05 7.19
CA PRO A 176 -4.62 -9.98 8.16
C PRO A 176 -3.57 -8.98 7.67
N TYR A 177 -3.89 -7.70 7.71
CA TYR A 177 -3.01 -6.58 7.39
C TYR A 177 -2.72 -5.73 8.64
N ALA A 178 -1.46 -5.31 8.76
CA ALA A 178 -1.05 -4.40 9.81
C ALA A 178 -1.66 -3.02 9.59
N VAL A 179 -2.01 -2.35 10.68
CA VAL A 179 -2.45 -0.96 10.66
C VAL A 179 -1.28 -0.06 11.03
N THR A 180 -1.09 1.00 10.26
CA THR A 180 -0.07 2.02 10.49
C THR A 180 -0.76 3.35 10.78
N ARG A 181 -0.12 4.22 11.55
CA ARG A 181 -0.64 5.55 11.88
C ARG A 181 0.18 6.61 11.18
N ASP A 182 -0.49 7.57 10.59
CA ASP A 182 0.13 8.82 10.11
C ASP A 182 -0.79 9.99 10.50
N GLY A 183 -0.24 10.93 11.27
CA GLY A 183 -1.03 11.99 11.92
C GLY A 183 -2.13 11.45 12.86
N ASP A 184 -3.37 11.86 12.58
CA ASP A 184 -4.60 11.45 13.27
C ASP A 184 -5.33 10.27 12.60
N ARG A 185 -4.84 9.82 11.44
CA ARG A 185 -5.44 8.75 10.65
C ARG A 185 -4.70 7.43 10.81
N TRP A 186 -5.42 6.36 10.50
CA TRP A 186 -4.90 5.01 10.47
C TRP A 186 -5.09 4.40 9.09
N TYR A 187 -4.12 3.60 8.66
CA TYR A 187 -4.05 3.08 7.31
C TYR A 187 -3.72 1.59 7.30
N ALA A 188 -4.39 0.85 6.40
CA ALA A 188 -3.98 -0.49 5.99
C ALA A 188 -3.81 -0.51 4.47
N ASP A 189 -2.63 -0.93 4.01
CA ASP A 189 -2.32 -1.06 2.59
C ASP A 189 -2.56 -2.51 2.14
N ILE A 190 -3.64 -2.74 1.39
CA ILE A 190 -4.08 -4.05 0.93
C ILE A 190 -3.53 -4.31 -0.46
N GLU A 191 -2.58 -5.23 -0.60
CA GLU A 191 -2.03 -5.62 -1.90
C GLU A 191 -2.84 -6.75 -2.53
N ILE A 192 -3.21 -6.57 -3.79
CA ILE A 192 -4.07 -7.49 -4.53
C ILE A 192 -3.47 -7.76 -5.91
N THR A 193 -3.04 -8.99 -6.10
CA THR A 193 -2.46 -9.53 -7.32
C THR A 193 -3.43 -10.53 -7.97
N PRO A 194 -4.33 -10.08 -8.87
CA PRO A 194 -5.14 -10.99 -9.68
C PRO A 194 -4.30 -12.05 -10.42
N PRO A 195 -4.88 -13.20 -10.77
CA PRO A 195 -4.13 -14.31 -11.37
C PRO A 195 -3.57 -13.89 -12.73
N ALA A 196 -2.29 -14.19 -12.97
CA ALA A 196 -1.61 -13.82 -14.22
C ALA A 196 -2.26 -14.44 -15.47
N ALA A 197 -2.94 -15.58 -15.32
CA ALA A 197 -3.68 -16.24 -16.39
C ALA A 197 -4.96 -15.50 -16.82
N ALA A 198 -5.45 -14.53 -16.04
CA ALA A 198 -6.62 -13.71 -16.35
C ALA A 198 -6.31 -12.22 -16.14
N PRO A 199 -5.52 -11.59 -17.05
CA PRO A 199 -5.17 -10.18 -16.97
C PRO A 199 -6.42 -9.30 -17.21
N SER A 200 -7.10 -8.95 -16.12
CA SER A 200 -8.25 -8.06 -16.12
C SER A 200 -7.81 -6.60 -15.97
N TYR A 201 -8.35 -5.72 -16.80
CA TYR A 201 -8.00 -4.30 -16.81
C TYR A 201 -8.82 -3.55 -15.75
N ALA A 202 -8.10 -2.92 -14.81
CA ALA A 202 -8.65 -2.04 -13.77
C ALA A 202 -9.94 -2.57 -13.09
N PRO A 203 -10.01 -3.84 -12.64
CA PRO A 203 -11.23 -4.39 -12.08
C PRO A 203 -11.65 -3.63 -10.82
N PHE A 204 -12.95 -3.59 -10.56
CA PHE A 204 -13.50 -3.05 -9.32
C PHE A 204 -13.37 -4.10 -8.22
N VAL A 205 -12.82 -3.69 -7.09
CA VAL A 205 -12.71 -4.50 -5.88
C VAL A 205 -13.62 -3.88 -4.81
N ARG A 206 -14.48 -4.71 -4.22
CA ARG A 206 -15.32 -4.34 -3.08
C ARG A 206 -14.83 -5.11 -1.86
N LEU A 207 -14.03 -4.45 -1.03
CA LEU A 207 -13.42 -5.08 0.15
C LEU A 207 -14.48 -5.37 1.22
N ALA A 208 -14.41 -6.56 1.82
CA ALA A 208 -15.07 -6.88 3.09
C ALA A 208 -14.01 -6.94 4.19
N LEU A 209 -14.16 -6.09 5.21
CA LEU A 209 -13.14 -5.81 6.20
C LEU A 209 -13.69 -5.96 7.62
N ALA A 210 -12.85 -6.39 8.56
CA ALA A 210 -13.16 -6.37 9.99
C ALA A 210 -11.90 -6.04 10.80
N ARG A 211 -12.07 -5.52 12.03
CA ARG A 211 -10.98 -5.56 13.00
C ARG A 211 -10.79 -7.00 13.46
N PHE A 212 -9.54 -7.43 13.59
CA PHE A 212 -9.17 -8.79 13.90
C PHE A 212 -8.10 -8.83 14.99
N GLN A 213 -8.34 -9.64 16.02
CA GLN A 213 -7.37 -9.98 17.06
C GLN A 213 -7.11 -11.49 17.01
N PRO A 214 -5.94 -11.93 16.48
CA PRO A 214 -5.63 -13.35 16.34
C PRO A 214 -5.55 -14.07 17.70
N ASN A 215 -5.15 -13.36 18.76
CA ASN A 215 -5.01 -13.92 20.10
C ASN A 215 -6.21 -13.53 20.96
N SER A 216 -7.39 -14.03 20.61
CA SER A 216 -8.64 -13.85 21.36
C SER A 216 -9.18 -15.17 21.89
N LEU A 217 -10.02 -15.09 22.91
CA LEU A 217 -10.93 -16.18 23.25
C LEU A 217 -11.84 -16.50 22.06
N ARG A 218 -12.30 -17.75 22.00
CA ARG A 218 -13.21 -18.20 20.93
C ARG A 218 -14.49 -17.34 20.92
N GLY A 219 -14.92 -16.94 19.73
CA GLY A 219 -16.06 -16.06 19.48
C GLY A 219 -15.76 -14.57 19.62
N MET A 220 -14.51 -14.19 19.91
CA MET A 220 -14.10 -12.81 20.21
C MET A 220 -12.96 -12.31 19.32
N SER A 221 -12.66 -12.99 18.21
CA SER A 221 -11.53 -12.60 17.35
C SER A 221 -11.86 -11.45 16.39
N LEU A 222 -13.13 -11.14 16.15
CA LEU A 222 -13.56 -10.23 15.08
C LEU A 222 -14.59 -9.20 15.52
N SER A 223 -14.52 -8.01 14.91
CA SER A 223 -15.63 -7.05 14.88
C SER A 223 -16.69 -7.45 13.84
N PRO A 224 -17.86 -6.77 13.81
CA PRO A 224 -18.75 -6.82 12.64
C PRO A 224 -18.00 -6.49 11.34
N VAL A 225 -18.46 -7.09 10.24
CA VAL A 225 -17.88 -6.89 8.90
C VAL A 225 -18.43 -5.61 8.29
N VAL A 226 -17.52 -4.80 7.76
CA VAL A 226 -17.79 -3.60 7.00
C VAL A 226 -17.43 -3.83 5.55
N VAL A 227 -18.35 -3.49 4.65
CA VAL A 227 -18.15 -3.62 3.21
C VAL A 227 -17.87 -2.23 2.63
N ALA A 228 -16.72 -2.07 1.98
CA ALA A 228 -16.34 -0.83 1.32
C ALA A 228 -17.17 -0.59 0.05
N ASP A 229 -17.12 0.65 -0.44
CA ASP A 229 -17.52 0.96 -1.81
C ASP A 229 -16.58 0.29 -2.82
N PRO A 230 -17.05 -0.05 -4.02
CA PRO A 230 -16.21 -0.63 -5.06
C PRO A 230 -15.19 0.40 -5.59
N VAL A 231 -13.92 0.02 -5.61
CA VAL A 231 -12.80 0.87 -6.06
C VAL A 231 -12.03 0.16 -7.16
N ARG A 232 -11.56 0.90 -8.17
CA ARG A 232 -10.73 0.32 -9.25
C ARG A 232 -9.36 -0.07 -8.71
N LEU A 233 -8.97 -1.33 -8.91
CA LEU A 233 -7.61 -1.81 -8.70
C LEU A 233 -6.79 -1.48 -9.94
N LEU A 234 -6.06 -0.36 -9.92
CA LEU A 234 -5.33 0.10 -11.08
C LEU A 234 -4.19 -0.86 -11.45
N PRO A 235 -3.92 -1.06 -12.75
CA PRO A 235 -2.88 -1.98 -13.19
C PRO A 235 -1.48 -1.39 -13.00
N ASP A 236 -0.50 -2.26 -12.80
CA ASP A 236 0.90 -1.87 -12.80
C ASP A 236 1.29 -1.29 -14.16
N ARG A 237 2.23 -0.34 -14.13
CA ARG A 237 2.79 0.27 -15.33
C ARG A 237 4.30 0.27 -15.28
N ARG A 238 4.92 -0.10 -16.39
CA ARG A 238 6.37 -0.03 -16.60
C ARG A 238 6.63 0.84 -17.82
N LEU A 239 7.04 2.08 -17.57
CA LEU A 239 7.47 3.02 -18.60
C LEU A 239 8.95 2.80 -18.89
N ILE A 240 9.29 2.58 -20.16
CA ILE A 240 10.67 2.48 -20.64
C ILE A 240 10.91 3.64 -21.59
N VAL A 241 11.99 4.38 -21.33
CA VAL A 241 12.49 5.44 -22.21
C VAL A 241 13.94 5.13 -22.55
N GLU A 242 14.21 4.86 -23.81
CA GLU A 242 15.56 4.57 -24.32
C GLU A 242 16.00 5.63 -25.30
N ARG A 243 17.20 6.18 -25.11
CA ARG A 243 17.84 7.06 -26.06
C ARG A 243 18.56 6.25 -27.14
N THR A 244 18.32 6.60 -28.40
CA THR A 244 19.07 6.12 -29.56
C THR A 244 19.48 7.31 -30.42
N GLY A 245 20.73 7.77 -30.28
CA GLY A 245 21.19 9.00 -30.93
C GLY A 245 20.39 10.22 -30.44
N PRO A 246 19.76 11.00 -31.34
CA PRO A 246 18.88 12.11 -30.98
C PRO A 246 17.44 11.67 -30.65
N ASP A 247 17.11 10.39 -30.78
CA ASP A 247 15.74 9.90 -30.63
C ASP A 247 15.51 9.25 -29.26
N LEU A 248 14.26 9.32 -28.78
CA LEU A 248 13.74 8.58 -27.64
C LEU A 248 12.78 7.49 -28.15
N ARG A 249 13.03 6.24 -27.76
CA ARG A 249 12.11 5.12 -27.91
C ARG A 249 11.33 4.96 -26.62
N ILE A 250 10.01 5.04 -26.71
CA ILE A 250 9.11 5.12 -25.54
C ILE A 250 8.10 3.98 -25.64
N SER A 251 8.02 3.15 -24.59
CA SER A 251 6.97 2.14 -24.45
C SER A 251 6.44 2.09 -23.02
N LEU A 252 5.16 1.75 -22.90
CA LEU A 252 4.45 1.61 -21.63
C LEU A 252 3.87 0.20 -21.57
N LEU A 253 4.42 -0.64 -20.71
CA LEU A 253 3.97 -2.02 -20.53
C LEU A 253 3.03 -2.14 -19.33
N GLY A 254 2.07 -3.06 -19.44
CA GLY A 254 1.18 -3.44 -18.35
C GLY A 254 -0.20 -3.82 -18.87
N THR A 255 -0.99 -4.50 -18.03
CA THR A 255 -2.34 -4.92 -18.42
C THR A 255 -3.19 -3.72 -18.87
N GLY A 256 -3.60 -3.74 -20.14
CA GLY A 256 -4.46 -2.74 -20.78
C GLY A 256 -5.81 -3.33 -21.20
N PRO A 257 -6.75 -2.48 -21.62
CA PRO A 257 -8.02 -2.92 -22.17
C PRO A 257 -7.90 -3.37 -23.64
N ARG A 258 -9.00 -3.88 -24.19
CA ARG A 258 -9.18 -4.10 -25.64
C ARG A 258 -10.32 -3.19 -26.15
N PRO A 259 -10.08 -2.32 -27.15
CA PRO A 259 -8.77 -1.97 -27.71
C PRO A 259 -7.85 -1.31 -26.66
N PRO A 260 -6.52 -1.27 -26.90
CA PRO A 260 -5.57 -0.67 -25.95
C PRO A 260 -5.85 0.82 -25.71
N ASN A 261 -5.43 1.29 -24.53
CA ASN A 261 -5.41 2.72 -24.24
C ASN A 261 -4.41 3.45 -25.14
N ARG A 262 -4.69 4.72 -25.39
CA ARG A 262 -3.81 5.59 -26.17
C ARG A 262 -2.65 6.07 -25.32
N LEU A 263 -1.43 5.92 -25.81
CA LEU A 263 -0.23 6.52 -25.22
C LEU A 263 0.03 7.85 -25.89
N GLU A 264 0.26 8.89 -25.09
CA GLU A 264 0.70 10.20 -25.53
C GLU A 264 2.03 10.53 -24.85
N ALA A 265 3.02 10.96 -25.63
CA ALA A 265 4.31 11.39 -25.13
C ALA A 265 4.69 12.73 -25.74
N VAL A 266 5.05 13.69 -24.89
CA VAL A 266 5.36 15.06 -25.29
C VAL A 266 6.64 15.50 -24.59
N LEU A 267 7.57 16.09 -25.34
CA LEU A 267 8.71 16.76 -24.75
C LEU A 267 8.29 18.11 -24.22
N GLU A 268 8.73 18.44 -23.01
CA GLU A 268 8.55 19.75 -22.42
C GLU A 268 9.90 20.38 -22.15
N GLU A 269 10.02 21.66 -22.49
CA GLU A 269 11.23 22.45 -22.30
C GLU A 269 11.04 23.47 -21.18
N ALA A 270 12.05 23.59 -20.32
CA ALA A 270 12.05 24.55 -19.23
C ALA A 270 12.17 25.98 -19.78
N HIS A 271 11.24 26.85 -19.36
CA HIS A 271 11.21 28.26 -19.69
C HIS A 271 11.14 29.10 -18.42
N GLY A 272 11.68 30.32 -18.48
CA GLY A 272 11.58 31.27 -17.39
C GLY A 272 12.63 32.38 -17.52
N PRO A 273 12.66 33.32 -16.56
CA PRO A 273 13.69 34.34 -16.47
C PRO A 273 15.10 33.74 -16.40
N ALA A 274 16.10 34.50 -16.85
CA ALA A 274 17.50 34.08 -16.75
C ALA A 274 17.87 33.73 -15.29
N GLY A 275 18.57 32.61 -15.09
CA GLY A 275 18.94 32.11 -13.76
C GLY A 275 17.90 31.18 -13.12
N THR A 276 16.79 30.89 -13.80
CA THR A 276 15.80 29.88 -13.34
C THR A 276 16.45 28.50 -13.22
N VAL A 277 16.35 27.88 -12.04
CA VAL A 277 16.76 26.49 -11.85
C VAL A 277 15.69 25.56 -12.44
N PRO A 278 16.04 24.65 -13.36
CA PRO A 278 15.10 23.67 -13.90
C PRO A 278 14.52 22.81 -12.79
N GLY A 279 13.20 22.61 -12.79
CA GLY A 279 12.51 21.86 -11.74
C GLY A 279 12.29 22.63 -10.43
N ALA A 280 12.60 23.94 -10.38
CA ALA A 280 12.17 24.80 -9.27
C ALA A 280 10.63 24.90 -9.14
N THR A 281 9.92 24.54 -10.20
CA THR A 281 8.47 24.42 -10.21
C THR A 281 8.02 23.36 -11.22
N ASP A 282 6.84 22.78 -10.97
CA ASP A 282 6.17 21.82 -11.84
C ASP A 282 5.03 22.43 -12.66
N LEU A 283 4.93 23.77 -12.68
CA LEU A 283 3.96 24.48 -13.51
C LEU A 283 4.16 24.16 -15.01
N VAL A 284 3.07 23.86 -15.69
CA VAL A 284 3.03 23.66 -17.15
C VAL A 284 2.27 24.83 -17.77
N ASP A 285 2.89 25.54 -18.71
CA ASP A 285 2.26 26.64 -19.45
C ASP A 285 1.64 26.08 -20.74
N LEU A 286 0.31 26.01 -20.76
CA LEU A 286 -0.50 25.58 -21.90
C LEU A 286 -1.01 26.76 -22.75
N GLY A 287 -0.68 28.00 -22.36
CA GLY A 287 -1.22 29.22 -22.96
C GLY A 287 -0.56 29.63 -24.26
N SER A 288 -1.27 30.46 -25.04
CA SER A 288 -0.75 31.14 -26.22
C SER A 288 -1.23 32.61 -26.25
N PRO A 289 -0.34 33.63 -26.18
CA PRO A 289 1.11 33.52 -26.06
C PRO A 289 1.56 33.19 -24.63
N ALA A 290 2.74 32.58 -24.52
CA ALA A 290 3.25 32.06 -23.26
C ALA A 290 3.81 33.15 -22.32
N ALA A 291 3.59 33.02 -21.02
CA ALA A 291 4.05 34.00 -20.03
C ALA A 291 5.55 33.83 -19.76
N VAL A 292 6.38 34.83 -20.09
CA VAL A 292 7.85 34.76 -19.94
C VAL A 292 8.30 34.99 -18.49
N ALA A 293 7.44 35.61 -17.67
CA ALA A 293 7.79 36.03 -16.31
C ALA A 293 7.75 34.91 -15.26
N VAL A 294 7.11 33.77 -15.57
CA VAL A 294 6.91 32.67 -14.61
C VAL A 294 7.71 31.46 -15.09
N PRO A 295 8.61 30.90 -14.25
CA PRO A 295 9.21 29.59 -14.50
C PRO A 295 8.14 28.54 -14.80
N ALA A 296 8.23 27.87 -15.94
CA ALA A 296 7.27 26.86 -16.34
C ALA A 296 7.87 25.89 -17.36
N TRP A 297 7.27 24.71 -17.47
CA TRP A 297 7.55 23.76 -18.53
C TRP A 297 6.59 24.00 -19.69
N ARG A 298 7.12 24.05 -20.90
CA ARG A 298 6.33 24.27 -22.12
C ARG A 298 6.33 23.04 -23.00
N PRO A 299 5.16 22.50 -23.35
CA PRO A 299 5.05 21.42 -24.33
C PRO A 299 5.62 21.87 -25.69
N LEU A 300 6.53 21.08 -26.24
CA LEU A 300 7.03 21.26 -27.59
C LEU A 300 6.04 20.70 -28.62
N SER A 301 6.20 21.10 -29.88
CA SER A 301 5.41 20.56 -30.98
C SER A 301 5.68 19.06 -31.21
N ALA A 302 6.88 18.59 -30.86
CA ALA A 302 7.26 17.18 -30.94
C ALA A 302 6.42 16.34 -29.97
N ARG A 303 5.55 15.51 -30.54
CA ARG A 303 4.65 14.60 -29.81
C ARG A 303 4.54 13.27 -30.52
N VAL A 304 4.25 12.24 -29.73
CA VAL A 304 3.92 10.91 -30.19
C VAL A 304 2.57 10.53 -29.61
N THR A 305 1.72 9.94 -30.45
CA THR A 305 0.43 9.37 -30.05
C THR A 305 0.31 7.99 -30.70
N THR A 306 -0.02 6.96 -29.92
CA THR A 306 -0.16 5.58 -30.42
C THR A 306 -1.24 4.82 -29.66
N ASP A 307 -1.99 3.97 -30.36
CA ASP A 307 -2.93 3.01 -29.77
C ASP A 307 -2.26 1.64 -29.53
N SER A 308 -0.93 1.60 -29.52
CA SER A 308 -0.11 0.42 -29.25
C SER A 308 0.97 0.77 -28.22
N PRO A 309 0.60 1.00 -26.94
CA PRO A 309 1.49 1.51 -25.89
C PRO A 309 2.72 0.65 -25.63
N GLU A 310 2.60 -0.68 -25.81
CA GLU A 310 3.71 -1.61 -25.57
C GLU A 310 4.74 -1.63 -26.72
N THR A 311 4.36 -1.15 -27.91
CA THR A 311 5.26 -1.04 -29.06
C THR A 311 6.07 0.26 -28.96
N PRO A 312 7.42 0.21 -28.95
CA PRO A 312 8.23 1.42 -28.82
C PRO A 312 7.93 2.44 -29.92
N SER A 313 7.50 3.62 -29.52
CA SER A 313 7.29 4.76 -30.40
C SER A 313 8.47 5.72 -30.33
N VAL A 314 8.80 6.37 -31.45
CA VAL A 314 10.00 7.20 -31.58
C VAL A 314 9.65 8.67 -31.51
N LEU A 315 10.32 9.41 -30.61
CA LEU A 315 10.19 10.85 -30.45
C LEU A 315 11.57 11.50 -30.61
N HIS A 316 11.71 12.40 -31.57
CA HIS A 316 12.96 13.11 -31.83
C HIS A 316 13.18 14.25 -30.83
N MET A 317 14.35 14.29 -30.18
CA MET A 317 14.71 15.42 -29.32
C MET A 317 15.20 16.60 -30.16
N PRO A 318 14.72 17.83 -29.91
CA PRO A 318 15.26 19.00 -30.60
C PRO A 318 16.71 19.27 -30.16
N PRO A 319 17.52 19.91 -31.02
CA PRO A 319 18.79 20.48 -30.60
C PRO A 319 18.55 21.62 -29.61
N GLY A 320 19.46 21.83 -28.65
CA GLY A 320 19.40 22.97 -27.74
C GLY A 320 19.92 22.70 -26.33
N THR A 321 20.13 23.78 -25.58
CA THR A 321 20.69 23.75 -24.23
C THR A 321 19.64 23.77 -23.11
N ALA A 322 18.39 24.12 -23.44
CA ALA A 322 17.32 24.30 -22.46
C ALA A 322 16.78 22.96 -21.89
N PRO A 323 16.79 22.75 -20.56
CA PRO A 323 16.36 21.53 -19.87
C PRO A 323 15.05 20.92 -20.39
N LEU A 324 15.03 19.60 -20.56
CA LEU A 324 13.96 18.84 -21.22
C LEU A 324 13.47 17.78 -20.25
N ARG A 325 12.16 17.57 -20.25
CA ARG A 325 11.52 16.42 -19.61
C ARG A 325 10.52 15.80 -20.58
N LEU A 326 10.27 14.51 -20.41
CA LEU A 326 9.26 13.79 -21.17
C LEU A 326 8.02 13.62 -20.30
N ARG A 327 6.88 14.16 -20.72
CA ARG A 327 5.60 13.85 -20.12
C ARG A 327 4.94 12.72 -20.91
N VAL A 328 4.58 11.65 -20.22
CA VAL A 328 3.91 10.48 -20.80
C VAL A 328 2.56 10.31 -20.14
N ARG A 329 1.51 10.13 -20.95
CA ARG A 329 0.14 9.91 -20.52
C ARG A 329 -0.41 8.65 -21.17
N GLU A 330 -1.14 7.86 -20.40
CA GLU A 330 -2.01 6.82 -20.90
C GLU A 330 -3.46 7.29 -20.75
N VAL A 331 -4.16 7.39 -21.86
CA VAL A 331 -5.51 7.93 -21.95
C VAL A 331 -6.47 6.81 -22.33
N GLU A 332 -7.50 6.64 -21.50
CA GLU A 332 -8.61 5.73 -21.75
C GLU A 332 -9.44 6.23 -22.95
N GLY A 333 -9.70 5.36 -23.92
CA GLY A 333 -10.46 5.65 -25.14
C GLY A 333 -11.97 5.74 -24.92
N ILE A 334 -12.43 6.58 -23.99
CA ILE A 334 -13.86 6.89 -23.82
C ILE A 334 -14.11 8.24 -24.48
N PRO A 335 -15.13 8.38 -25.35
CA PRO A 335 -15.50 9.68 -25.88
C PRO A 335 -15.77 10.64 -24.73
N ALA A 336 -15.05 11.75 -24.68
CA ALA A 336 -15.38 12.84 -23.77
C ALA A 336 -16.85 13.23 -24.00
N LEU A 337 -17.57 13.55 -22.93
CA LEU A 337 -18.80 14.33 -23.08
C LEU A 337 -18.42 15.59 -23.87
N PRO A 338 -19.29 16.09 -24.77
CA PRO A 338 -18.97 17.29 -25.54
C PRO A 338 -18.48 18.39 -24.59
N PRO A 339 -17.37 19.08 -24.93
CA PRO A 339 -16.68 19.97 -24.00
C PRO A 339 -17.68 20.95 -23.39
N SER A 340 -17.90 20.83 -22.08
CA SER A 340 -18.77 21.75 -21.35
C SER A 340 -18.04 23.05 -20.98
N SER A 341 -16.71 23.09 -21.18
CA SER A 341 -15.83 24.18 -20.82
C SER A 341 -14.84 24.51 -21.95
N ALA A 342 -14.31 25.75 -21.93
CA ALA A 342 -13.18 26.18 -22.76
C ALA A 342 -11.82 25.69 -22.22
N GLU A 343 -11.82 24.71 -21.31
CA GLU A 343 -10.60 24.16 -20.73
C GLU A 343 -9.80 23.35 -21.76
N PRO A 344 -8.47 23.23 -21.59
CA PRO A 344 -7.65 22.39 -22.44
C PRO A 344 -8.20 20.96 -22.56
N ALA A 345 -8.25 20.43 -23.78
CA ALA A 345 -8.76 19.09 -24.07
C ALA A 345 -8.09 18.00 -23.20
N GLU A 346 -6.81 18.17 -22.85
CA GLU A 346 -6.10 17.21 -22.00
C GLU A 346 -6.64 17.12 -20.55
N LEU A 347 -7.33 18.15 -20.05
CA LEU A 347 -7.99 18.10 -18.73
C LEU A 347 -9.32 17.34 -18.76
N GLN A 348 -9.89 17.13 -19.95
CA GLN A 348 -11.14 16.41 -20.15
C GLN A 348 -10.91 14.91 -20.40
N ASP A 349 -9.68 14.52 -20.69
CA ASP A 349 -9.27 13.13 -20.92
C ASP A 349 -9.28 12.30 -19.62
N ARG A 350 -9.76 11.06 -19.73
CA ARG A 350 -9.59 10.06 -18.66
C ARG A 350 -8.17 9.50 -18.66
N THR A 351 -7.30 10.14 -17.88
CA THR A 351 -5.89 9.75 -17.77
C THR A 351 -5.72 8.66 -16.71
N LEU A 352 -5.27 7.46 -17.11
CA LEU A 352 -5.00 6.33 -16.20
C LEU A 352 -3.60 6.41 -15.58
N PHE A 353 -2.64 6.85 -16.39
CA PHE A 353 -1.24 6.96 -16.01
C PHE A 353 -0.70 8.29 -16.54
N VAL A 354 0.02 9.00 -15.69
CA VAL A 354 0.82 10.15 -16.06
C VAL A 354 2.15 10.02 -15.35
N ASP A 355 3.24 10.27 -16.08
CA ASP A 355 4.57 10.35 -15.51
C ASP A 355 5.34 11.47 -16.23
N VAL A 356 6.23 12.09 -15.48
CA VAL A 356 7.08 13.19 -15.93
C VAL A 356 8.51 12.74 -15.69
N VAL A 357 9.23 12.47 -16.77
CA VAL A 357 10.57 11.89 -16.77
C VAL A 357 11.59 12.99 -17.07
N PRO A 358 12.36 13.45 -16.07
CA PRO A 358 13.47 14.37 -16.33
C PRO A 358 14.49 13.68 -17.24
N LEU A 359 14.88 14.33 -18.34
CA LEU A 359 15.88 13.77 -19.27
C LEU A 359 17.29 14.21 -18.85
N PRO A 360 18.26 13.28 -18.74
CA PRO A 360 19.63 13.63 -18.37
C PRO A 360 20.23 14.66 -19.34
N PRO A 361 21.02 15.66 -18.87
CA PRO A 361 21.64 16.64 -19.76
C PRO A 361 22.49 16.01 -20.88
N GLY A 362 23.19 14.92 -20.58
CA GLY A 362 24.00 14.19 -21.56
C GLY A 362 23.21 13.44 -22.65
N TRP A 363 21.87 13.41 -22.57
CA TRP A 363 21.01 12.81 -23.59
C TRP A 363 20.72 13.72 -24.77
N ARG A 364 20.99 15.01 -24.63
CA ARG A 364 20.70 15.99 -25.67
C ARG A 364 21.53 15.74 -26.93
N PRO A 365 20.96 15.99 -28.12
CA PRO A 365 21.78 16.26 -29.30
C PRO A 365 22.64 17.49 -29.03
N GLY A 366 23.93 17.40 -29.34
CA GLY A 366 24.87 18.52 -29.22
C GLY A 366 24.64 19.61 -30.25
#